data_AF-A0A970A3K1-F1
#
_entry.id   AF-A0A970A3K1-F1
#
_cell.length_a   1.000
_cell.length_b   1.000
_cell.length_c   1.000
_cell.angle_alpha   90.00
_cell.angle_beta   90.00
_cell.angle_gamma   90.00
#
_symmetry.space_group_name_H-M   'P 1'
#
loop_
_entity.id
_entity.type
_entity.pdbx_description
1 polymer ?
#
loop_
_entity_poly.entity_id
_entity_poly.type
_entity_poly.pdbx_seq_one_letter_code
_entity_poly.pdbx_strand_id
1 'polypeptide(L)' 'MCIIVILSYVVLGIYEFVPLYKEKRWKEFYVNLGLSLISFTLAFLISFNVKIPSPLKPIELIIYSLFMK' A
#
# COMPACT_ATOMS: atom_id res chain seq x y z
N MET A 1 -14.63 -9.43 -5.02
CA MET A 1 -13.66 -8.46 -4.46
C MET A 1 -12.26 -8.64 -5.04
N CYS A 2 -11.65 -9.83 -5.02
CA CYS A 2 -10.28 -10.03 -5.56
C CYS A 2 -10.09 -9.58 -7.02
N ILE A 3 -11.03 -9.90 -7.92
CA ILE A 3 -10.94 -9.53 -9.34
C ILE A 3 -10.89 -8.00 -9.53
N ILE A 4 -11.68 -7.27 -8.76
CA ILE A 4 -11.72 -5.80 -8.78
C ILE A 4 -10.38 -5.25 -8.29
N VAL A 5 -9.83 -5.81 -7.21
CA VAL A 5 -8.51 -5.42 -6.67
C VAL A 5 -7.43 -5.63 -7.73
N ILE A 6 -7.38 -6.79 -8.38
CA ILE A 6 -6.40 -7.08 -9.42
C ILE A 6 -6.52 -6.09 -10.58
N LEU A 7 -7.74 -5.86 -11.09
CA LEU A 7 -7.98 -4.89 -12.17
C LEU A 7 -7.55 -3.47 -11.80
N SER A 8 -7.87 -3.01 -10.58
CA SER A 8 -7.48 -1.67 -10.13
C SER A 8 -5.97 -1.47 -10.07
N TYR A 9 -5.22 -2.47 -9.58
CA TYR A 9 -3.76 -2.38 -9.52
C TYR A 9 -3.10 -2.50 -10.90
N VAL A 10 -3.72 -3.21 -11.85
CA VAL A 10 -3.23 -3.23 -13.24
C VAL A 10 -3.39 -1.84 -13.88
N VAL A 11 -4.53 -1.18 -13.67
CA VAL A 11 -4.77 0.17 -14.20
C VAL A 11 -3.82 1.19 -13.56
N LEU A 12 -3.66 1.17 -12.24
CA LEU A 12 -2.67 1.99 -11.52
C LEU A 12 -1.25 1.70 -11.99
N GLY A 13 -0.93 0.42 -12.18
CA GLY A 13 0.31 -0.07 -12.76
C GLY A 13 0.65 0.65 -14.07
N ILE A 14 -0.30 0.67 -15.00
CA ILE A 14 -0.14 1.31 -16.31
C ILE A 14 -0.04 2.84 -16.18
N TYR A 15 -0.87 3.47 -15.35
CA TYR A 15 -0.90 4.91 -15.22
C TYR A 15 0.31 5.49 -14.50
N GLU A 16 0.85 4.81 -13.50
CA GLU A 16 1.95 5.31 -12.68
C GLU A 16 3.31 4.77 -13.14
N PHE A 17 3.43 3.47 -13.42
CA PHE A 17 4.74 2.87 -13.71
C PHE A 17 5.22 3.17 -15.14
N VAL A 18 4.31 3.29 -16.12
CA VAL A 18 4.68 3.62 -17.50
C VAL A 18 5.32 5.01 -17.63
N PRO A 19 4.73 6.11 -17.09
CA PRO A 19 5.39 7.41 -17.15
C PRO A 19 6.67 7.46 -16.31
N LEU A 20 6.68 6.86 -15.11
CA LEU A 20 7.87 6.80 -14.25
C LEU A 20 9.05 6.10 -14.94
N TYR A 21 8.78 5.02 -15.69
CA TYR A 21 9.78 4.32 -16.47
C TYR A 21 10.26 5.15 -17.67
N LYS A 22 9.34 5.81 -18.39
CA LYS A 22 9.66 6.68 -19.54
C LYS A 22 10.49 7.91 -19.13
N GLU A 23 10.18 8.51 -17.99
CA GLU A 23 10.90 9.66 -17.43
C GLU A 23 12.23 9.28 -16.76
N LYS A 24 12.58 7.98 -16.72
CA LYS A 24 13.79 7.45 -16.06
C LYS A 24 13.92 7.88 -14.59
N ARG A 25 12.80 8.11 -13.91
CA ARG A 25 12.77 8.50 -12.49
C ARG A 25 12.88 7.27 -11.61
N TRP A 26 14.02 6.59 -11.69
CA TRP A 26 14.26 5.29 -11.05
C TRP A 26 14.02 5.31 -9.54
N LYS A 27 14.46 6.35 -8.82
CA LYS A 27 14.23 6.48 -7.37
C LYS A 27 12.74 6.41 -7.02
N GLU A 28 11.94 7.16 -7.74
CA GLU A 28 10.49 7.25 -7.51
C GLU A 28 9.79 6.00 -7.98
N PHE A 29 10.25 5.40 -9.09
CA PHE A 29 9.78 4.12 -9.56
C PHE A 29 9.92 3.03 -8.48
N TYR A 30 11.10 2.91 -7.84
CA TYR A 30 11.33 1.90 -6.79
C TYR A 30 10.51 2.17 -5.53
N VAL A 31 10.39 3.44 -5.11
CA VAL A 31 9.55 3.80 -3.96
C VAL A 31 8.08 3.46 -4.25
N ASN A 32 7.58 3.83 -5.44
CA ASN A 32 6.21 3.56 -5.83
C ASN A 32 5.94 2.06 -6.01
N LEU A 33 6.93 1.32 -6.52
CA LEU A 33 6.89 -0.15 -6.61
C LEU A 33 6.74 -0.79 -5.22
N GLY A 34 7.56 -0.37 -4.26
CA GLY A 34 7.51 -0.87 -2.89
C GLY A 34 6.17 -0.59 -2.22
N LEU A 35 5.70 0.66 -2.30
CA LEU A 35 4.41 1.07 -1.74
C LEU A 35 3.24 0.35 -2.42
N SER A 36 3.27 0.21 -3.74
CA SER A 36 2.24 -0.51 -4.50
C SER A 36 2.18 -1.98 -4.13
N LEU A 37 3.33 -2.65 -3.95
CA LEU A 37 3.39 -4.05 -3.53
C LEU A 37 2.83 -4.26 -2.12
N ILE A 38 3.20 -3.40 -1.16
CA ILE A 38 2.67 -3.44 0.21
C ILE A 38 1.15 -3.25 0.18
N SER A 39 0.70 -2.22 -0.53
CA SER A 39 -0.71 -1.87 -0.66
C SER A 39 -1.52 -3.00 -1.32
N PHE A 40 -1.00 -3.57 -2.42
CA PHE A 40 -1.62 -4.71 -3.11
C PHE A 40 -1.72 -5.93 -2.19
N THR A 41 -0.67 -6.24 -1.45
CA THR A 41 -0.65 -7.37 -0.50
C THR A 41 -1.73 -7.20 0.57
N LEU A 42 -1.87 -6.01 1.13
CA LEU A 42 -2.92 -5.70 2.11
C LEU A 42 -4.32 -5.83 1.48
N ALA A 43 -4.54 -5.24 0.31
CA ALA A 43 -5.83 -5.31 -0.39
C ALA A 43 -6.21 -6.75 -0.77
N PHE A 44 -5.21 -7.56 -1.14
CA PHE A 44 -5.36 -8.97 -1.44
C PHE A 44 -5.73 -9.75 -0.17
N LEU A 45 -5.01 -9.58 0.94
CA LEU A 45 -5.31 -10.21 2.24
C LEU A 45 -6.72 -9.86 2.73
N ILE A 46 -7.13 -8.59 2.62
CA ILE A 46 -8.50 -8.13 2.95
C ILE A 46 -9.53 -8.86 2.10
N SER A 47 -9.24 -9.05 0.80
CA SER A 47 -10.16 -9.74 -0.11
C SER A 47 -10.35 -11.22 0.24
N PHE A 48 -9.39 -11.86 0.90
CA PHE A 48 -9.51 -13.20 1.48
C PHE A 48 -10.16 -13.22 2.87
N ASN A 49 -10.70 -12.09 3.33
CA ASN A 49 -11.30 -11.95 4.67
C ASN A 49 -10.30 -12.23 5.81
N VAL A 50 -9.00 -12.06 5.55
CA VAL A 50 -7.96 -12.16 6.59
C VAL A 50 -8.18 -11.00 7.56
N LYS A 51 -8.39 -11.33 8.84
CA LYS A 51 -8.54 -10.33 9.90
C LYS A 51 -7.20 -9.66 10.15
N ILE A 52 -6.98 -8.53 9.50
CA ILE A 52 -5.83 -7.68 9.76
C ILE A 52 -6.06 -7.03 11.14
N PRO A 53 -5.17 -7.26 12.13
CA PRO A 53 -5.30 -6.64 13.44
C PRO A 53 -5.26 -5.13 13.28
N SER A 54 -6.25 -4.44 13.86
CA SER A 54 -6.35 -2.99 13.74
C SER A 54 -5.11 -2.32 14.35
N PRO A 55 -4.44 -1.42 13.62
CA PRO A 55 -3.28 -0.69 14.14
C PRO A 55 -3.69 0.35 15.19
N LEU A 56 -4.99 0.50 15.50
CA LEU A 56 -5.49 1.47 16.46
C LEU A 56 -4.80 1.37 17.83
N LYS A 57 -4.69 0.15 18.37
CA LYS A 57 -4.05 -0.09 19.69
C LYS A 57 -2.56 0.30 19.72
N PRO A 58 -1.72 -0.11 18.76
CA PRO A 58 -0.33 0.34 18.74
C PRO A 58 -0.17 1.84 18.47
N ILE A 59 -1.02 2.45 17.63
CA ILE A 59 -1.01 3.90 17.40
C ILE A 59 -1.37 4.65 18.69
N GLU A 60 -2.41 4.20 19.38
CA GLU A 60 -2.85 4.74 20.66
C GLU A 60 -1.71 4.68 21.71
N LEU A 61 -1.02 3.54 21.82
CA LEU A 61 0.16 3.39 22.67
C LEU A 61 1.29 4.37 22.34
N ILE A 62 1.58 4.60 21.06
CA ILE A 62 2.60 5.57 20.61
C ILE A 62 2.17 7.00 20.97
N ILE A 63 0.91 7.36 20.72
CA ILE A 63 0.38 8.69 21.05
C ILE A 63 0.46 8.91 22.56
N TYR A 64 0.04 7.94 23.37
CA TYR A 64 0.18 8.01 24.82
C TYR A 64 1.64 8.15 25.23
N SER A 65 2.58 7.40 24.65
CA SER A 65 4.00 7.53 24.98
C SER A 65 4.62 8.87 24.56
N LEU A 66 4.08 9.53 23.52
CA LEU A 66 4.58 10.81 23.03
C LEU A 66 3.99 12.02 23.77
N PHE A 67 2.71 11.94 24.13
CA PHE A 67 1.95 13.07 24.70
C PHE A 67 1.69 12.97 26.21
N MET A 68 1.64 11.76 26.78
CA MET A 68 1.63 11.55 28.22
C MET A 68 3.02 11.09 28.66
N LYS A 69 3.84 12.04 29.12
CA LYS A 69 5.04 11.76 29.89
C LYS A 69 4.66 11.40 31.33
#